data_AF-A0A8T5QTY2-F1
#
_entry.id   AF-A0A8T5QTY2-F1
#
_cell.length_a   1.000
_cell.length_b   1.000
_cell.length_c   1.000
_cell.angle_alpha   90.00
_cell.angle_beta   90.00
_cell.angle_gamma   90.00
#
_symmetry.space_group_name_H-M   'P 1'
#
loop_
_entity.id
_entity.type
_entity.pdbx_description
1 polymer ?
#
loop_
_entity_poly.entity_id
_entity_poly.type
_entity_poly.pdbx_seq_one_letter_code
_entity_poly.pdbx_strand_id
1 'polypeptide(L)'
;MKKLCAISCIVFLIVCSTAFALQAEIEPSDYILNKETVSLNGATISEYRSYLQYDATLHLDKGWNLVMAGTDFFDEYVLPGSELKMDDLETVFGFFPTSKQYVPLHPQPDEKQKTELMKIISSLKAEERDEIKTTAKWIFAKRPGTLKMEFNGYYDVFALWKGWNLIALNTFLEDSSLSDHKGNCKILNAYEFKNNSWIEWDISKTIEKTDIGKGLAIKTGNDCVMYELEEKLTPPALPED
;
A
#
# COMPACT_ATOMS: atom_id res chain seq x y z
N MET A 1 -48.00 -6.94 61.89
CA MET A 1 -47.62 -5.83 60.99
C MET A 1 -46.32 -6.20 60.28
N LYS A 2 -46.38 -6.35 58.96
CA LYS A 2 -45.28 -6.69 58.05
C LYS A 2 -44.52 -5.40 57.65
N LYS A 3 -43.19 -5.45 57.49
CA LYS A 3 -42.37 -4.62 56.59
C LYS A 3 -40.93 -5.19 56.58
N LEU A 4 -40.55 -5.95 55.55
CA LEU A 4 -40.01 -5.57 54.23
C LEU A 4 -38.49 -5.40 54.26
N CYS A 5 -37.82 -6.48 53.87
CA CYS A 5 -36.40 -6.61 53.58
C CYS A 5 -36.17 -6.17 52.13
N ALA A 6 -35.31 -5.17 51.89
CA ALA A 6 -34.96 -4.71 50.55
C ALA A 6 -33.65 -5.37 50.12
N ILE A 7 -33.76 -6.32 49.18
CA ILE A 7 -32.63 -6.96 48.51
C ILE A 7 -32.22 -6.07 47.33
N SER A 8 -30.98 -5.59 47.34
CA SER A 8 -30.39 -4.82 46.26
C SER A 8 -29.84 -5.80 45.21
N CYS A 9 -30.52 -5.89 44.06
CA CYS A 9 -30.02 -6.61 42.89
C CYS A 9 -28.99 -5.73 42.16
N ILE A 10 -27.73 -6.14 42.22
CA ILE A 10 -26.66 -5.61 41.37
C ILE A 10 -26.83 -6.26 39.99
N VAL A 11 -27.30 -5.48 39.01
CA VAL A 11 -27.34 -5.87 37.60
C VAL A 11 -25.95 -5.61 37.00
N PHE A 12 -25.18 -6.66 36.78
CA PHE A 12 -23.97 -6.62 35.97
C PHE A 12 -24.38 -6.49 34.50
N LEU A 13 -24.25 -5.28 33.94
CA LEU A 13 -24.33 -5.03 32.51
C LEU A 13 -23.00 -5.46 31.88
N ILE A 14 -22.99 -6.67 31.31
CA ILE A 14 -21.92 -7.14 30.43
C ILE A 14 -22.11 -6.41 29.09
N VAL A 15 -21.32 -5.37 28.86
CA VAL A 15 -21.23 -4.70 27.56
C VAL A 15 -20.44 -5.62 26.63
N CYS A 16 -21.18 -6.37 25.82
CA CYS A 16 -20.63 -7.20 24.75
C CYS A 16 -19.96 -6.27 23.73
N SER A 17 -18.63 -6.28 23.68
CA SER A 17 -17.84 -5.50 22.73
C SER A 17 -18.00 -6.16 21.36
N THR A 18 -18.95 -5.70 20.57
CA THR A 18 -19.07 -6.08 19.17
C THR A 18 -17.85 -5.52 18.43
N ALA A 19 -16.92 -6.40 18.06
CA ALA A 19 -15.88 -6.08 17.10
C ALA A 19 -16.57 -5.72 15.78
N PHE A 20 -16.66 -4.42 15.49
CA PHE A 20 -17.07 -3.93 14.19
C PHE A 20 -15.93 -4.24 13.21
N ALA A 21 -16.09 -5.28 12.40
CA ALA A 21 -15.35 -5.40 11.16
C ALA A 21 -15.96 -4.41 10.17
N LEU A 22 -15.39 -3.20 10.12
CA LEU A 22 -15.82 -2.17 9.18
C LEU A 22 -15.18 -2.45 7.81
N GLN A 23 -16.02 -2.60 6.78
CA GLN A 23 -15.61 -2.78 5.39
C GLN A 23 -15.10 -1.45 4.80
N ALA A 24 -14.02 -1.50 4.04
CA ALA A 24 -13.65 -0.42 3.14
C ALA A 24 -14.65 -0.36 1.96
N GLU A 25 -15.33 0.76 1.79
CA GLU A 25 -16.03 1.11 0.55
C GLU A 25 -15.04 1.85 -0.35
N ILE A 26 -14.81 1.30 -1.55
CA ILE A 26 -14.00 1.90 -2.61
C ILE A 26 -14.97 2.11 -3.77
N GLU A 27 -15.14 3.35 -4.20
CA GLU A 27 -15.85 3.66 -5.45
C GLU A 27 -14.81 3.93 -6.54
N PRO A 28 -14.69 3.07 -7.58
CA PRO A 28 -13.75 3.31 -8.66
C PRO A 28 -14.18 4.52 -9.49
N SER A 29 -13.24 5.45 -9.74
CA SER A 29 -13.40 6.52 -10.72
C SER A 29 -12.78 6.13 -12.07
N ASP A 30 -13.10 6.88 -13.13
CA ASP A 30 -12.86 6.54 -14.55
C ASP A 30 -11.45 5.98 -14.88
N TYR A 31 -11.37 4.93 -15.69
CA TYR A 31 -10.10 4.37 -16.19
C TYR A 31 -9.55 5.19 -17.36
N ILE A 32 -8.31 5.68 -17.24
CA ILE A 32 -7.59 6.35 -18.34
C ILE A 32 -6.45 5.44 -18.82
N LEU A 33 -6.50 5.02 -20.09
CA LEU A 33 -5.45 4.22 -20.74
C LEU A 33 -4.43 5.12 -21.43
N ASN A 34 -3.19 5.13 -20.92
CA ASN A 34 -2.08 5.86 -21.52
C ASN A 34 -1.08 4.88 -22.14
N LYS A 35 -0.64 5.16 -23.38
CA LYS A 35 0.36 4.34 -24.07
C LYS A 35 1.75 4.90 -23.81
N GLU A 36 2.58 4.17 -23.07
CA GLU A 36 3.99 4.51 -22.86
C GLU A 36 4.91 3.44 -23.48
N THR A 37 6.13 3.85 -23.83
CA THR A 37 7.12 2.94 -24.41
C THR A 37 8.28 2.82 -23.43
N VAL A 38 8.48 1.62 -22.87
CA VAL A 38 9.59 1.35 -21.95
C VAL A 38 10.63 0.49 -22.66
N SER A 39 11.91 0.86 -22.54
CA SER A 39 13.01 0.05 -23.07
C SER A 39 13.88 -0.50 -21.94
N LEU A 40 13.86 -1.82 -21.79
CA LEU A 40 14.71 -2.56 -20.85
C LEU A 40 15.59 -3.52 -21.65
N ASN A 41 16.91 -3.37 -21.53
CA ASN A 41 17.91 -4.26 -22.15
C ASN A 41 17.76 -4.46 -23.68
N GLY A 42 17.34 -3.43 -24.41
CA GLY A 42 17.21 -3.48 -25.88
C GLY A 42 15.91 -4.09 -26.40
N ALA A 43 15.03 -4.60 -25.53
CA ALA A 43 13.64 -4.84 -25.88
C ALA A 43 12.86 -3.52 -25.80
N THR A 44 12.01 -3.26 -26.79
CA THR A 44 11.04 -2.16 -26.75
C THR A 44 9.67 -2.78 -26.50
N ILE A 45 9.07 -2.50 -25.35
CA ILE A 45 7.72 -2.98 -25.02
C ILE A 45 6.82 -1.74 -25.05
N SER A 46 5.77 -1.78 -25.87
CA SER A 46 4.69 -0.79 -25.77
C SER A 46 3.69 -1.30 -24.73
N GLU A 47 3.69 -0.68 -23.56
CA GLU A 47 2.76 -1.02 -22.49
C GLU A 47 1.62 0.00 -22.45
N TYR A 48 0.40 -0.50 -22.36
CA TYR A 48 -0.75 0.31 -22.02
C TYR A 48 -0.79 0.38 -20.50
N ARG A 49 -0.39 1.52 -19.94
CA ARG A 49 -0.49 1.72 -18.50
C ARG A 49 -1.89 2.22 -18.18
N SER A 50 -2.62 1.49 -17.35
CA SER A 50 -3.88 1.95 -16.79
C SER A 50 -3.58 2.91 -15.65
N TYR A 51 -4.07 4.13 -15.77
CA TYR A 51 -4.05 5.13 -14.71
C TYR A 51 -5.37 5.00 -13.97
N LEU A 52 -5.33 4.56 -12.70
CA LEU A 52 -6.50 4.67 -11.82
C LEU A 52 -6.29 5.76 -10.78
N GLN A 53 -7.34 6.54 -10.60
CA GLN A 53 -7.52 7.45 -9.49
C GLN A 53 -8.66 6.93 -8.64
N TYR A 54 -8.44 6.75 -7.35
CA TYR A 54 -9.52 6.39 -6.41
C TYR A 54 -9.27 6.92 -5.01
N ASP A 55 -10.35 7.11 -4.28
CA ASP A 55 -10.31 7.45 -2.87
C ASP A 55 -10.19 6.17 -2.03
N ALA A 56 -9.18 6.12 -1.17
CA ALA A 56 -8.96 5.04 -0.22
C ALA A 56 -9.30 5.51 1.19
N THR A 57 -10.02 4.67 1.95
CA THR A 57 -10.19 4.85 3.40
C THR A 57 -9.31 3.85 4.13
N LEU A 58 -8.30 4.35 4.83
CA LEU A 58 -7.37 3.55 5.63
C LEU A 58 -7.73 3.61 7.10
N HIS A 59 -7.68 2.48 7.79
CA HIS A 59 -7.76 2.41 9.24
C HIS A 59 -6.35 2.39 9.82
N LEU A 60 -5.97 3.45 10.54
CA LEU A 60 -4.67 3.54 11.19
C LEU A 60 -4.79 3.24 12.68
N ASP A 61 -3.89 2.40 13.16
CA ASP A 61 -3.66 2.21 14.59
C ASP A 61 -2.81 3.36 15.14
N LYS A 62 -2.86 3.56 16.46
CA LYS A 62 -1.90 4.43 17.12
C LYS A 62 -0.49 3.86 16.99
N GLY A 63 0.47 4.68 16.57
CA GLY A 63 1.85 4.29 16.36
C GLY A 63 2.18 4.10 14.89
N TRP A 64 3.07 3.15 14.59
CA TRP A 64 3.57 2.91 13.24
C TRP A 64 2.59 2.09 12.41
N ASN A 65 2.31 2.59 11.21
CA ASN A 65 1.51 1.92 10.19
C ASN A 65 2.31 1.91 8.89
N LEU A 66 2.32 0.78 8.19
CA LEU A 66 2.86 0.69 6.84
C LEU A 66 1.67 0.63 5.88
N VAL A 67 1.47 1.68 5.09
CA VAL A 67 0.27 1.83 4.28
C VAL A 67 0.58 2.37 2.90
N MET A 68 -0.34 2.14 1.98
CA MET A 68 -0.44 2.91 0.76
C MET A 68 -0.57 4.38 1.11
N ALA A 69 0.14 5.24 0.40
CA ALA A 69 0.03 6.68 0.60
C ALA A 69 0.08 7.37 -0.76
N GLY A 70 -0.62 8.50 -0.84
CA GLY A 70 -0.79 9.30 -2.05
C GLY A 70 0.51 9.68 -2.75
N THR A 71 0.34 10.21 -3.95
CA THR A 71 1.34 10.15 -5.03
C THR A 71 2.23 11.36 -5.11
N ASP A 72 1.80 12.48 -4.56
CA ASP A 72 2.67 13.64 -4.43
C ASP A 72 3.53 13.51 -3.17
N PHE A 73 4.67 14.19 -3.14
CA PHE A 73 5.63 14.08 -2.03
C PHE A 73 5.45 15.17 -0.97
N PHE A 74 4.65 16.21 -1.28
CA PHE A 74 4.54 17.39 -0.46
C PHE A 74 3.11 17.92 -0.26
N ASP A 75 2.10 17.39 -0.94
CA ASP A 75 0.74 17.96 -0.89
C ASP A 75 -0.14 17.32 0.20
N GLU A 76 -1.22 18.00 0.58
CA GLU A 76 -2.14 17.53 1.62
C GLU A 76 -2.90 16.27 1.15
N TYR A 77 -2.44 15.09 1.56
CA TYR A 77 -3.06 13.80 1.17
C TYR A 77 -4.34 13.45 1.92
N VAL A 78 -4.80 14.31 2.82
CA VAL A 78 -5.89 13.98 3.74
C VAL A 78 -7.18 14.57 3.21
N LEU A 79 -8.01 13.71 2.62
CA LEU A 79 -9.28 14.12 2.05
C LEU A 79 -10.28 14.56 3.13
N PRO A 80 -11.24 15.45 2.78
CA PRO A 80 -12.38 15.77 3.62
C PRO A 80 -13.11 14.51 4.10
N GLY A 81 -13.59 14.53 5.34
CA GLY A 81 -14.26 13.38 5.96
C GLY A 81 -13.33 12.34 6.60
N SER A 82 -12.00 12.52 6.54
CA SER A 82 -11.07 11.76 7.39
C SER A 82 -11.28 12.08 8.87
N GLU A 83 -11.28 11.07 9.73
CA GLU A 83 -11.25 11.25 11.18
C GLU A 83 -9.89 11.79 11.64
N LEU A 84 -8.82 11.26 11.05
CA LEU A 84 -7.45 11.72 11.25
C LEU A 84 -7.16 12.94 10.37
N LYS A 85 -6.47 13.93 10.93
CA LYS A 85 -5.99 15.13 10.23
C LYS A 85 -4.47 15.08 10.11
N MET A 86 -3.89 15.97 9.30
CA MET A 86 -2.42 16.09 9.19
C MET A 86 -1.75 16.27 10.56
N ASP A 87 -2.34 17.07 11.46
CA ASP A 87 -1.83 17.27 12.83
C ASP A 87 -1.91 16.01 13.71
N ASP A 88 -2.70 15.00 13.34
CA ASP A 88 -2.72 13.70 14.03
C ASP A 88 -1.61 12.76 13.55
N LEU A 89 -0.93 13.09 12.44
CA LEU A 89 0.22 12.36 11.93
C LEU A 89 1.48 13.04 12.47
N GLU A 90 2.37 12.28 13.11
CA GLU A 90 3.61 12.83 13.66
C GLU A 90 4.70 12.88 12.60
N THR A 91 4.81 11.82 11.80
CA THR A 91 5.81 11.70 10.75
C THR A 91 5.35 10.75 9.67
N VAL A 92 5.82 10.99 8.45
CA VAL A 92 5.64 10.11 7.31
C VAL A 92 7.01 9.86 6.68
N PHE A 93 7.35 8.60 6.39
CA PHE A 93 8.59 8.25 5.71
C PHE A 93 8.31 7.45 4.44
N GLY A 94 8.97 7.84 3.34
CA GLY A 94 9.13 7.00 2.15
C GLY A 94 10.43 6.21 2.21
N PHE A 95 10.44 5.00 1.66
CA PHE A 95 11.65 4.19 1.53
C PHE A 95 12.09 4.11 0.06
N PHE A 96 13.38 4.34 -0.18
CA PHE A 96 13.99 4.30 -1.51
C PHE A 96 14.83 3.02 -1.62
N PRO A 97 14.38 1.98 -2.33
CA PRO A 97 15.09 0.70 -2.33
C PRO A 97 16.47 0.75 -2.99
N THR A 98 16.65 1.61 -4.01
CA THR A 98 17.93 1.79 -4.71
C THR A 98 19.03 2.32 -3.79
N SER A 99 18.72 3.36 -3.01
CA SER A 99 19.64 3.96 -2.05
C SER A 99 19.60 3.30 -0.66
N LYS A 100 18.56 2.51 -0.38
CA LYS A 100 18.25 1.88 0.91
C LYS A 100 18.09 2.90 2.03
N GLN A 101 17.46 4.03 1.73
CA GLN A 101 17.29 5.14 2.67
C GLN A 101 15.81 5.45 2.91
N TYR A 102 15.52 5.87 4.14
CA TYR A 102 14.25 6.48 4.49
C TYR A 102 14.36 8.00 4.30
N VAL A 103 13.30 8.60 3.77
CA VAL A 103 13.19 10.03 3.57
C VAL A 103 11.96 10.54 4.32
N PRO A 104 12.10 11.55 5.20
CA PRO A 104 10.96 12.17 5.84
C PRO A 104 10.15 12.99 4.82
N LEU A 105 8.84 12.75 4.80
CA LEU A 105 7.86 13.45 3.95
C LEU A 105 6.94 14.34 4.78
N HIS A 106 6.77 14.02 6.07
CA HIS A 106 6.03 14.84 7.03
C HIS A 106 6.80 14.90 8.37
N PRO A 107 6.87 16.06 9.06
CA PRO A 107 6.41 17.39 8.63
C PRO A 107 7.06 17.81 7.30
N GLN A 108 6.43 18.72 6.56
CA GLN A 108 6.96 19.13 5.27
C GLN A 108 8.44 19.53 5.44
N PRO A 109 9.35 18.96 4.63
CA PRO A 109 10.75 19.30 4.72
C PRO A 109 10.95 20.81 4.48
N ASP A 110 11.93 21.42 5.15
CA ASP A 110 12.30 22.80 4.85
C ASP A 110 12.84 22.93 3.42
N GLU A 111 13.00 24.16 2.91
CA GLU A 111 13.45 24.39 1.53
C GLU A 111 14.83 23.77 1.22
N LYS A 112 15.70 23.64 2.22
CA LYS A 112 17.00 22.99 2.05
C LYS A 112 16.81 21.47 1.90
N GLN A 113 16.03 20.86 2.76
CA GLN A 113 15.69 19.43 2.71
C GLN A 113 14.94 19.08 1.43
N LYS A 114 13.98 19.90 0.99
CA LYS A 114 13.31 19.76 -0.32
C LYS A 114 14.31 19.80 -1.45
N THR A 115 15.25 20.75 -1.45
CA THR A 115 16.28 20.85 -2.48
C THR A 115 17.17 19.61 -2.52
N GLU A 116 17.58 19.08 -1.36
CA GLU A 116 18.37 17.85 -1.27
C GLU A 116 17.57 16.63 -1.76
N LEU A 117 16.31 16.52 -1.38
CA LEU A 117 15.41 15.46 -1.82
C LEU A 117 15.16 15.54 -3.33
N MET A 118 14.92 16.74 -3.88
CA MET A 118 14.76 16.95 -5.31
C MET A 118 16.02 16.60 -6.09
N LYS A 119 17.23 16.82 -5.53
CA LYS A 119 18.48 16.33 -6.16
C LYS A 119 18.51 14.81 -6.23
N ILE A 120 18.14 14.12 -5.14
CA ILE A 120 18.04 12.66 -5.13
C ILE A 120 17.01 12.20 -6.18
N ILE A 121 15.78 12.72 -6.13
CA ILE A 121 14.68 12.34 -7.04
C ILE A 121 15.05 12.64 -8.50
N SER A 122 15.66 13.80 -8.80
CA SER A 122 16.07 14.15 -10.16
C SER A 122 17.23 13.30 -10.70
N SER A 123 18.03 12.69 -9.81
CA SER A 123 19.10 11.76 -10.20
C SER A 123 18.59 10.35 -10.50
N LEU A 124 17.37 10.03 -10.07
CA LEU A 124 16.70 8.77 -10.39
C LEU A 124 16.26 8.77 -11.86
N LYS A 125 16.27 7.59 -12.46
CA LYS A 125 15.67 7.37 -13.78
C LYS A 125 14.15 7.58 -13.73
N ALA A 126 13.50 7.72 -14.88
CA ALA A 126 12.06 7.97 -14.92
C ALA A 126 11.27 6.86 -14.23
N GLU A 127 11.67 5.62 -14.46
CA GLU A 127 11.06 4.42 -13.91
C GLU A 127 11.18 4.41 -12.37
N GLU A 128 12.37 4.72 -11.86
CA GLU A 128 12.65 4.81 -10.42
C GLU A 128 11.86 5.92 -9.73
N ARG A 129 11.51 7.00 -10.44
CA ARG A 129 10.68 8.08 -9.90
C ARG A 129 9.22 7.68 -9.76
N ASP A 130 8.69 6.96 -10.74
CA ASP A 130 7.29 6.51 -10.72
C ASP A 130 7.06 5.47 -9.63
N GLU A 131 8.04 4.60 -9.37
CA GLU A 131 7.96 3.58 -8.32
C GLU A 131 7.77 4.17 -6.91
N ILE A 132 8.35 5.34 -6.63
CA ILE A 132 8.18 5.93 -5.30
C ILE A 132 6.73 6.33 -5.05
N LYS A 133 5.99 6.69 -6.10
CA LYS A 133 4.56 7.04 -5.98
C LYS A 133 3.72 5.85 -5.56
N THR A 134 4.13 4.63 -5.94
CA THR A 134 3.38 3.39 -5.69
C THR A 134 3.90 2.59 -4.50
N THR A 135 5.02 3.01 -3.88
CA THR A 135 5.54 2.38 -2.66
C THR A 135 4.68 2.65 -1.43
N ALA A 136 4.66 1.67 -0.52
CA ALA A 136 4.09 1.89 0.81
C ALA A 136 4.99 2.83 1.62
N LYS A 137 4.33 3.63 2.46
CA LYS A 137 4.97 4.64 3.31
C LYS A 137 4.70 4.31 4.78
N TRP A 138 5.66 4.64 5.62
CA TRP A 138 5.47 4.58 7.07
C TRP A 138 4.74 5.82 7.53
N ILE A 139 3.68 5.65 8.31
CA ILE A 139 2.94 6.74 8.96
C ILE A 139 2.91 6.47 10.46
N PHE A 140 3.35 7.46 11.25
CA PHE A 140 3.15 7.43 12.70
C PHE A 140 1.90 8.24 13.07
N ALA A 141 0.86 7.57 13.54
CA ALA A 141 -0.38 8.21 13.97
C ALA A 141 -0.40 8.40 15.50
N LYS A 142 -0.68 9.62 15.96
CA LYS A 142 -0.72 9.97 17.40
C LYS A 142 -1.91 9.32 18.12
N ARG A 143 -2.97 9.00 17.39
CA ARG A 143 -4.20 8.33 17.83
C ARG A 143 -4.75 7.44 16.70
N PRO A 144 -5.56 6.42 17.02
CA PRO A 144 -6.18 5.61 15.98
C PRO A 144 -7.30 6.39 15.28
N GLY A 145 -7.65 5.97 14.07
CA GLY A 145 -8.79 6.52 13.32
C GLY A 145 -8.71 6.22 11.83
N THR A 146 -9.70 6.72 11.09
CA THR A 146 -9.72 6.62 9.62
C THR A 146 -9.03 7.79 8.94
N LEU A 147 -8.24 7.47 7.92
CA LEU A 147 -7.57 8.42 7.03
C LEU A 147 -8.08 8.19 5.61
N LYS A 148 -8.76 9.18 5.03
CA LYS A 148 -9.17 9.17 3.63
C LYS A 148 -8.09 9.86 2.81
N MET A 149 -7.69 9.24 1.71
CA MET A 149 -6.67 9.77 0.83
C MET A 149 -6.96 9.44 -0.62
N GLU A 150 -6.52 10.31 -1.51
CA GLU A 150 -6.53 10.05 -2.93
C GLU A 150 -5.31 9.20 -3.29
N PHE A 151 -5.55 8.13 -4.04
CA PHE A 151 -4.50 7.32 -4.62
C PHE A 151 -4.56 7.43 -6.14
N ASN A 152 -3.39 7.57 -6.75
CA ASN A 152 -3.26 7.92 -8.16
C ASN A 152 -1.97 7.35 -8.79
N GLY A 153 -2.01 6.11 -9.28
CA GLY A 153 -0.82 5.42 -9.74
C GLY A 153 -1.00 4.63 -11.03
N TYR A 154 0.08 3.97 -11.43
CA TYR A 154 0.05 2.84 -12.36
C TYR A 154 0.00 1.56 -11.53
N TYR A 155 -0.86 0.61 -11.88
CA TYR A 155 -1.26 -0.49 -10.97
C TYR A 155 -0.75 -1.86 -11.37
N ASP A 156 -0.31 -2.00 -12.62
CA ASP A 156 -0.07 -3.27 -13.28
C ASP A 156 1.38 -3.75 -13.18
N VAL A 157 2.31 -2.87 -12.78
CA VAL A 157 3.74 -3.16 -12.80
C VAL A 157 4.44 -2.61 -11.55
N PHE A 158 5.00 -3.49 -10.71
CA PHE A 158 5.92 -3.10 -9.63
C PHE A 158 7.33 -3.55 -9.98
N ALA A 159 8.24 -2.62 -10.24
CA ALA A 159 9.65 -2.98 -10.23
C ALA A 159 10.14 -3.10 -8.78
N LEU A 160 10.83 -4.20 -8.49
CA LEU A 160 11.42 -4.46 -7.18
C LEU A 160 12.92 -4.70 -7.34
N TRP A 161 13.69 -4.14 -6.42
CA TRP A 161 15.13 -4.30 -6.40
C TRP A 161 15.52 -5.41 -5.45
N LYS A 162 16.63 -6.07 -5.75
CA LYS A 162 17.22 -7.08 -4.89
C LYS A 162 17.40 -6.55 -3.46
N GLY A 163 16.78 -7.23 -2.51
CA GLY A 163 16.76 -6.82 -1.11
C GLY A 163 15.36 -6.43 -0.68
N TRP A 164 15.26 -5.49 0.26
CA TRP A 164 13.98 -5.07 0.84
C TRP A 164 13.32 -3.99 -0.02
N ASN A 165 12.01 -4.11 -0.19
CA ASN A 165 11.12 -3.19 -0.88
C ASN A 165 9.87 -2.97 -0.02
N LEU A 166 9.23 -1.81 -0.14
CA LEU A 166 7.95 -1.53 0.49
C LEU A 166 6.90 -1.37 -0.61
N ILE A 167 5.91 -2.25 -0.66
CA ILE A 167 4.83 -2.19 -1.64
C ILE A 167 3.50 -1.91 -0.96
N ALA A 168 2.60 -1.23 -1.65
CA ALA A 168 1.23 -1.06 -1.24
C ALA A 168 0.33 -2.13 -1.91
N LEU A 169 -0.57 -2.74 -1.14
CA LEU A 169 -1.64 -3.56 -1.69
C LEU A 169 -2.70 -2.64 -2.28
N ASN A 170 -2.99 -2.78 -3.56
CA ASN A 170 -3.94 -1.97 -4.31
C ASN A 170 -5.06 -2.84 -4.88
N THR A 171 -6.11 -2.22 -5.43
CA THR A 171 -7.30 -2.91 -5.96
C THR A 171 -7.00 -3.89 -7.09
N PHE A 172 -5.87 -3.74 -7.78
CA PHE A 172 -5.43 -4.68 -8.81
C PHE A 172 -5.01 -6.04 -8.23
N LEU A 173 -4.62 -6.08 -6.96
CA LEU A 173 -4.30 -7.31 -6.24
C LEU A 173 -5.52 -7.89 -5.49
N GLU A 174 -6.71 -7.28 -5.59
CA GLU A 174 -7.91 -7.80 -4.95
C GLU A 174 -8.31 -9.16 -5.56
N ASP A 175 -8.73 -10.09 -4.69
CA ASP A 175 -9.15 -11.45 -5.07
C ASP A 175 -8.05 -12.31 -5.72
N SER A 176 -6.78 -11.90 -5.62
CA SER A 176 -5.61 -12.65 -6.09
C SER A 176 -4.56 -12.83 -5.00
N SER A 177 -3.44 -13.52 -5.28
CA SER A 177 -2.31 -13.64 -4.35
C SER A 177 -1.04 -12.99 -4.91
N LEU A 178 -0.09 -12.63 -4.03
CA LEU A 178 1.22 -12.14 -4.48
C LEU A 178 1.96 -13.16 -5.36
N SER A 179 1.67 -14.46 -5.18
CA SER A 179 2.24 -15.52 -6.01
C SER A 179 1.76 -15.46 -7.46
N ASP A 180 0.50 -15.05 -7.68
CA ASP A 180 -0.09 -14.93 -9.02
C ASP A 180 0.51 -13.75 -9.79
N HIS A 181 0.89 -12.70 -9.07
CA HIS A 181 1.46 -11.46 -9.64
C HIS A 181 2.98 -11.34 -9.49
N LYS A 182 3.69 -12.37 -9.03
CA LYS A 182 5.13 -12.26 -8.76
C LYS A 182 5.97 -11.99 -10.02
N GLY A 183 5.43 -12.19 -11.23
CA GLY A 183 6.16 -12.03 -12.48
C GLY A 183 7.46 -12.84 -12.48
N ASN A 184 8.60 -12.16 -12.64
CA ASN A 184 9.93 -12.78 -12.60
C ASN A 184 10.64 -12.65 -11.23
N CYS A 185 9.92 -12.25 -10.19
CA CYS A 185 10.46 -12.04 -8.86
C CYS A 185 10.70 -13.34 -8.09
N LYS A 186 11.94 -13.51 -7.60
CA LYS A 186 12.25 -14.46 -6.54
C LYS A 186 11.95 -13.82 -5.17
N ILE A 187 10.71 -13.90 -4.73
CA ILE A 187 10.31 -13.44 -3.39
C ILE A 187 10.90 -14.41 -2.35
N LEU A 188 11.72 -13.87 -1.44
CA LEU A 188 12.35 -14.64 -0.36
C LEU A 188 11.54 -14.57 0.92
N ASN A 189 11.00 -13.38 1.22
CA ASN A 189 10.16 -13.13 2.39
C ASN A 189 9.16 -12.01 2.09
N ALA A 190 8.02 -12.05 2.74
CA ALA A 190 7.04 -10.97 2.77
C ALA A 190 6.53 -10.80 4.21
N TYR A 191 6.34 -9.56 4.66
CA TYR A 191 5.85 -9.27 6.00
C TYR A 191 4.86 -8.12 5.97
N GLU A 192 3.79 -8.23 6.77
CA GLU A 192 2.95 -7.10 7.17
C GLU A 192 3.45 -6.55 8.51
N PHE A 193 3.26 -5.24 8.72
CA PHE A 193 3.50 -4.64 10.03
C PHE A 193 2.17 -4.38 10.72
N LYS A 194 1.95 -5.03 11.86
CA LYS A 194 0.69 -4.96 12.61
C LYS A 194 0.96 -5.06 14.10
N ASN A 195 0.23 -4.30 14.92
CA ASN A 195 0.37 -4.29 16.38
C ASN A 195 1.83 -4.09 16.84
N ASN A 196 2.58 -3.19 16.19
CA ASN A 196 4.00 -2.95 16.43
C ASN A 196 4.92 -4.18 16.24
N SER A 197 4.53 -5.11 15.38
CA SER A 197 5.29 -6.33 15.11
C SER A 197 5.25 -6.70 13.63
N TRP A 198 6.30 -7.36 13.16
CA TRP A 198 6.32 -7.96 11.84
C TRP A 198 5.64 -9.32 11.88
N ILE A 199 4.65 -9.51 11.02
CA ILE A 199 3.94 -10.77 10.84
C ILE A 199 4.28 -11.27 9.44
N GLU A 200 4.71 -12.52 9.32
CA GLU A 200 5.00 -13.11 8.03
C GLU A 200 3.74 -13.19 7.18
N TRP A 201 3.85 -12.72 5.93
CA TRP A 201 2.78 -12.75 4.97
C TRP A 201 2.94 -13.97 4.07
N ASP A 202 1.92 -14.84 4.04
CA ASP A 202 1.86 -15.94 3.09
C ASP A 202 1.59 -15.38 1.69
N ILE A 203 2.56 -15.50 0.79
CA ILE A 203 2.45 -15.00 -0.59
C ILE A 203 1.37 -15.72 -1.41
N SER A 204 0.90 -16.87 -0.96
CA SER A 204 -0.20 -17.63 -1.57
C SER A 204 -1.57 -17.23 -1.01
N LYS A 205 -1.60 -16.40 0.04
CA LYS A 205 -2.85 -15.89 0.64
C LYS A 205 -3.56 -15.01 -0.39
N THR A 206 -4.85 -15.26 -0.59
CA THR A 206 -5.75 -14.35 -1.30
C THR A 206 -5.82 -13.02 -0.55
N ILE A 207 -5.55 -11.95 -1.25
CA ILE A 207 -5.63 -10.58 -0.78
C ILE A 207 -7.10 -10.19 -0.79
N GLU A 208 -7.64 -9.97 0.40
CA GLU A 208 -9.04 -9.60 0.56
C GLU A 208 -9.21 -8.08 0.37
N LYS A 209 -10.44 -7.63 0.10
CA LYS A 209 -10.77 -6.21 0.08
C LYS A 209 -10.30 -5.42 1.33
N THR A 210 -10.27 -6.07 2.48
CA THR A 210 -9.82 -5.46 3.75
C THR A 210 -8.30 -5.32 3.86
N ASP A 211 -7.55 -5.95 2.95
CA ASP A 211 -6.10 -5.84 2.85
C ASP A 211 -5.67 -4.67 1.95
N ILE A 212 -6.57 -4.17 1.10
CA ILE A 212 -6.30 -3.05 0.20
C ILE A 212 -5.94 -1.79 1.00
N GLY A 213 -4.89 -1.12 0.56
CA GLY A 213 -4.30 0.04 1.23
C GLY A 213 -3.26 -0.31 2.30
N LYS A 214 -3.11 -1.58 2.71
CA LYS A 214 -2.01 -1.99 3.58
C LYS A 214 -0.69 -2.00 2.81
N GLY A 215 0.41 -1.78 3.52
CA GLY A 215 1.74 -1.94 2.96
C GLY A 215 2.43 -3.21 3.44
N LEU A 216 3.24 -3.79 2.57
CA LEU A 216 4.06 -4.97 2.85
C LEU A 216 5.54 -4.65 2.67
N ALA A 217 6.37 -5.25 3.52
CA ALA A 217 7.80 -5.32 3.29
C ALA A 217 8.13 -6.64 2.56
N ILE A 218 8.64 -6.54 1.34
CA ILE A 218 8.99 -7.69 0.50
C ILE A 218 10.49 -7.74 0.27
N LYS A 219 11.09 -8.91 0.55
CA LYS A 219 12.47 -9.19 0.24
C LYS A 219 12.59 -10.01 -1.03
N THR A 220 13.30 -9.50 -2.04
CA THR A 220 13.54 -10.23 -3.30
C THR A 220 15.00 -10.68 -3.41
N GLY A 221 15.22 -11.77 -4.13
CA GLY A 221 16.55 -12.33 -4.40
C GLY A 221 17.27 -11.73 -5.62
N ASN A 222 16.51 -11.05 -6.49
CA ASN A 222 16.95 -10.43 -7.73
C ASN A 222 16.17 -9.14 -7.99
N ASP A 223 16.73 -8.27 -8.83
CA ASP A 223 15.96 -7.19 -9.45
C ASP A 223 14.93 -7.83 -10.38
N CYS A 224 13.69 -7.37 -10.30
CA CYS A 224 12.55 -8.04 -10.90
C CYS A 224 11.37 -7.10 -11.10
N VAL A 225 10.36 -7.60 -11.79
CA VAL A 225 9.10 -6.92 -12.04
C VAL A 225 7.96 -7.86 -11.65
N MET A 226 7.09 -7.39 -10.76
CA MET A 226 5.80 -8.00 -10.48
C MET A 226 4.77 -7.41 -11.44
N TYR A 227 3.99 -8.27 -12.08
CA TYR A 227 2.96 -7.90 -13.05
C TYR A 227 1.92 -9.02 -13.15
N GLU A 228 0.74 -8.74 -13.72
CA GLU A 228 -0.21 -9.80 -14.07
C GLU A 228 0.43 -10.73 -15.08
N LEU A 229 0.57 -12.01 -14.75
CA LEU A 229 0.69 -12.98 -15.82
C LEU A 229 -0.67 -12.99 -16.51
N GLU A 230 -0.80 -12.26 -17.63
CA GLU A 230 -1.84 -12.56 -18.61
C GLU A 230 -1.80 -14.08 -18.78
N GLU A 231 -2.95 -14.72 -18.54
CA GLU A 231 -3.13 -16.17 -18.56
C GLU A 231 -2.30 -16.68 -19.73
N LYS A 232 -1.18 -17.36 -19.43
CA LYS A 232 -0.12 -17.60 -20.40
C LYS A 232 -0.74 -18.41 -21.51
N LEU A 233 -1.18 -17.73 -22.58
CA LEU A 233 -1.95 -18.35 -23.65
C LEU A 233 -1.01 -19.37 -24.26
N THR A 234 -1.14 -20.62 -23.83
CA THR A 234 -0.38 -21.71 -24.41
C THR A 234 -0.86 -21.80 -25.85
N PRO A 235 -0.01 -21.53 -26.84
CA PRO A 235 -0.43 -21.68 -28.22
C PRO A 235 -0.96 -23.11 -28.42
N PRO A 236 -1.98 -23.32 -29.25
CA PRO A 236 -2.50 -24.66 -29.50
C PRO A 236 -1.36 -25.58 -29.95
N ALA A 237 -1.37 -26.82 -29.47
CA ALA A 237 -0.40 -27.82 -29.91
C ALA A 237 -0.49 -27.98 -31.44
N LEU A 238 0.66 -28.08 -32.10
CA LEU A 238 0.70 -28.43 -33.52
C LEU A 238 0.19 -29.88 -33.70
N PRO A 239 -0.44 -30.22 -34.84
CA PRO A 239 -0.84 -31.59 -35.11
C PRO A 239 0.36 -32.54 -35.03
N GLU A 240 0.15 -33.74 -34.48
CA GLU A 240 1.13 -34.84 -34.55
C GLU A 240 1.19 -35.38 -36.00
N ASP A 241 2.41 -35.71 -36.47
CA ASP A 241 2.66 -36.30 -37.79
C ASP A 241 2.16 -37.76 -37.91
#